data_AF-A0A0M6Y0T0-F1
#
_entry.id   AF-A0A0M6Y0T0-F1
#
_cell.length_a   1.000
_cell.length_b   1.000
_cell.length_c   1.000
_cell.angle_alpha   90.00
_cell.angle_beta   90.00
_cell.angle_gamma   90.00
#
_symmetry.space_group_name_H-M   'P 1'
#
loop_
_entity.id
_entity.type
_entity.pdbx_description
1 polymer ?
#
loop_
_entity_poly.entity_id
_entity_poly.type
_entity_poly.pdbx_seq_one_letter_code
_entity_poly.pdbx_strand_id
1 'polypeptide(L)'
;MEPTPKPVHPFAQPVSHATTTGMSGGGFYNANSAAQWSAIEQILPLVEEAIANLPVEGTGPVGIADYGCSEGRNSVAVMKHALPALLARTERPIQTIHSDLPTNDFSELFRSLRPDGGSVFGSDRIYSAATGGSMYDQLCPPQSLHLATTFNAIGFLSCRPVDRLPGYILPNGPSVARANGYVSEEDRHAFAEQAKNDIARFLTVRAKELVPGGKLLVQVFGSKGPARTCDGLYDLLNDAVLDFVEAGDISREVYDRYYQPVYMRDLQELADPVTNDTYGAAGLYSLDRSMEYEIAVPFVDRFKQDGDLDRYARDYVNFFRAFTEAVLRAALPESPSREDLINRIFARAEDLLKADTSLYPFRYAAVAMLLTRNG
;
A
#
# COMPACT_ATOMS: atom_id res chain seq x y z
N MET A 1 -6.72 -14.95 55.30
CA MET A 1 -6.35 -15.59 54.02
C MET A 1 -6.60 -14.56 52.94
N GLU A 2 -5.54 -13.89 52.50
CA GLU A 2 -5.61 -12.98 51.35
C GLU A 2 -5.92 -13.77 50.08
N PRO A 3 -6.71 -13.22 49.15
CA PRO A 3 -6.97 -13.88 47.88
C PRO A 3 -5.70 -13.85 47.03
N THR A 4 -5.27 -15.04 46.60
CA THR A 4 -4.16 -15.23 45.67
C THR A 4 -4.42 -14.46 44.38
N PRO A 5 -3.45 -13.70 43.84
CA PRO A 5 -3.63 -13.01 42.57
C PRO A 5 -3.81 -14.04 41.46
N LYS A 6 -4.83 -13.84 40.61
CA LYS A 6 -5.01 -14.65 39.40
C LYS A 6 -3.80 -14.46 38.48
N PRO A 7 -3.33 -15.53 37.81
CA PRO A 7 -2.24 -15.42 36.85
C PRO A 7 -2.66 -14.48 35.72
N VAL A 8 -1.89 -13.41 35.53
CA VAL A 8 -1.99 -12.53 34.38
C VAL A 8 -1.50 -13.35 33.19
N HIS A 9 -2.42 -13.82 32.36
CA HIS A 9 -2.06 -14.36 31.05
C HIS A 9 -1.41 -13.24 30.22
N PRO A 10 -0.22 -13.45 29.64
CA PRO A 10 0.40 -12.50 28.72
C PRO A 10 -0.27 -12.64 27.36
N PHE A 11 -1.57 -12.32 27.27
CA PHE A 11 -2.14 -11.98 25.98
C PHE A 11 -1.70 -10.56 25.67
N ALA A 12 -0.75 -10.51 24.74
CA ALA A 12 -0.37 -9.38 23.92
C ALA A 12 -1.38 -8.23 24.00
N GLN A 13 -0.90 -7.05 24.38
CA GLN A 13 -1.62 -5.83 24.02
C GLN A 13 -1.95 -5.94 22.52
N PRO A 14 -3.18 -5.60 22.08
CA PRO A 14 -3.47 -5.55 20.67
C PRO A 14 -2.53 -4.49 20.09
N VAL A 15 -1.45 -4.94 19.44
CA VAL A 15 -0.67 -4.06 18.58
C VAL A 15 -1.70 -3.56 17.58
N SER A 16 -1.95 -2.25 17.60
CA SER A 16 -2.78 -1.62 16.58
C SER A 16 -2.15 -1.96 15.23
N HIS A 17 -2.62 -3.01 14.55
CA HIS A 17 -2.10 -3.51 13.26
C HIS A 17 -2.50 -2.62 12.08
N ALA A 18 -2.70 -1.34 12.35
CA ALA A 18 -3.06 -0.30 11.43
C ALA A 18 -2.35 1.00 11.86
N THR A 19 -1.53 1.53 10.96
CA THR A 19 -0.82 2.81 11.11
C THR A 19 -1.54 3.96 10.40
N THR A 20 -2.63 3.64 9.71
CA THR A 20 -3.55 4.55 9.00
C THR A 20 -4.97 4.01 9.11
N THR A 21 -5.97 4.88 8.94
CA THR A 21 -7.39 4.47 8.79
C THR A 21 -7.73 4.08 7.35
N GLY A 22 -6.75 4.00 6.46
CA GLY A 22 -6.95 3.71 5.04
C GLY A 22 -6.76 4.96 4.17
N MET A 23 -7.18 4.86 2.92
CA MET A 23 -7.07 5.95 1.94
C MET A 23 -8.23 6.95 2.12
N SER A 24 -8.10 8.14 1.54
CA SER A 24 -9.18 9.13 1.52
C SER A 24 -10.43 8.53 0.86
N GLY A 25 -11.52 8.45 1.64
CA GLY A 25 -12.78 7.84 1.22
C GLY A 25 -13.64 8.71 0.30
N GLY A 26 -14.86 8.24 0.03
CA GLY A 26 -15.85 8.95 -0.78
C GLY A 26 -15.50 9.02 -2.27
N GLY A 27 -14.71 8.06 -2.77
CA GLY A 27 -14.27 8.03 -4.17
C GLY A 27 -13.04 8.90 -4.46
N PHE A 28 -12.51 9.63 -3.47
CA PHE A 28 -11.37 10.53 -3.69
C PHE A 28 -10.12 9.74 -4.07
N TYR A 29 -9.82 8.63 -3.38
CA TYR A 29 -8.71 7.77 -3.77
C TYR A 29 -8.90 7.21 -5.18
N ASN A 30 -10.08 6.66 -5.48
CA ASN A 30 -10.40 6.13 -6.81
C ASN A 30 -10.23 7.18 -7.92
N ALA A 31 -10.53 8.46 -7.67
CA ALA A 31 -10.36 9.53 -8.65
C ALA A 31 -8.87 9.86 -8.91
N ASN A 32 -8.01 9.65 -7.92
CA ASN A 32 -6.62 10.09 -7.92
C ASN A 32 -5.59 8.93 -7.95
N SER A 33 -6.03 7.69 -8.21
CA SER A 33 -5.19 6.49 -8.16
C SER A 33 -4.57 6.06 -9.51
N ALA A 34 -4.45 7.00 -10.47
CA ALA A 34 -4.02 6.70 -11.83
C ALA A 34 -2.54 6.29 -11.93
N ALA A 35 -1.65 6.88 -11.13
CA ALA A 35 -0.24 6.49 -11.13
C ALA A 35 -0.04 5.08 -10.53
N GLN A 36 -0.81 4.73 -9.49
CA GLN A 36 -0.86 3.36 -8.95
C GLN A 36 -1.34 2.38 -10.03
N TRP A 37 -2.35 2.75 -10.83
CA TRP A 37 -2.79 1.92 -11.96
C TRP A 37 -1.68 1.74 -12.99
N SER A 38 -1.00 2.81 -13.41
CA SER A 38 0.12 2.72 -14.37
C SER A 38 1.24 1.79 -13.88
N ALA A 39 1.50 1.73 -12.57
CA ALA A 39 2.43 0.76 -12.00
C ALA A 39 1.91 -0.68 -12.08
N ILE A 40 0.65 -0.92 -11.72
CA ILE A 40 0.00 -2.23 -11.82
C ILE A 40 -0.05 -2.73 -13.26
N GLU A 41 -0.32 -1.85 -14.21
CA GLU A 41 -0.44 -2.17 -15.63
C GLU A 41 0.83 -2.83 -16.19
N GLN A 42 2.01 -2.43 -15.73
CA GLN A 42 3.30 -3.02 -16.15
C GLN A 42 3.45 -4.49 -15.78
N ILE A 43 2.74 -4.96 -14.76
CA ILE A 43 2.86 -6.32 -14.23
C ILE A 43 1.62 -7.18 -14.49
N LEU A 44 0.64 -6.70 -15.27
CA LEU A 44 -0.46 -7.54 -15.75
C LEU A 44 0.02 -8.81 -16.48
N PRO A 45 1.14 -8.80 -17.24
CA PRO A 45 1.69 -10.04 -17.79
C PRO A 45 2.09 -11.08 -16.73
N LEU A 46 2.49 -10.66 -15.52
CA LEU A 46 2.78 -11.59 -14.41
C LEU A 46 1.50 -12.19 -13.83
N VAL A 47 0.37 -11.46 -13.87
CA VAL A 47 -0.95 -12.00 -13.52
C VAL A 47 -1.35 -13.09 -14.51
N GLU A 48 -1.12 -12.88 -15.80
CA GLU A 48 -1.36 -13.88 -16.85
C GLU A 48 -0.48 -15.13 -16.67
N GLU A 49 0.83 -14.94 -16.42
CA GLU A 49 1.77 -16.02 -16.14
C GLU A 49 1.36 -16.82 -14.89
N ALA A 50 0.93 -16.13 -13.83
CA ALA A 50 0.43 -16.77 -12.62
C ALA A 50 -0.80 -17.64 -12.95
N ILE A 51 -1.81 -17.07 -13.62
CA ILE A 51 -3.06 -17.75 -13.96
C ILE A 51 -2.82 -18.95 -14.85
N ALA A 52 -1.90 -18.87 -15.83
CA ALA A 52 -1.58 -19.99 -16.70
C ALA A 52 -1.08 -21.23 -15.95
N ASN A 53 -0.46 -21.01 -14.78
CA ASN A 53 0.20 -22.06 -13.99
C ASN A 53 -0.53 -22.40 -12.67
N LEU A 54 -1.75 -21.90 -12.45
CA LEU A 54 -2.51 -22.21 -11.23
C LEU A 54 -2.96 -23.68 -11.19
N PRO A 55 -2.94 -24.32 -10.01
CA PRO A 55 -3.48 -25.67 -9.79
C PRO A 55 -5.01 -25.61 -9.67
N VAL A 56 -5.70 -25.57 -10.81
CA VAL A 56 -7.16 -25.37 -10.87
C VAL A 56 -7.97 -26.67 -10.92
N GLU A 57 -7.30 -27.83 -10.87
CA GLU A 57 -7.92 -29.13 -10.70
C GLU A 57 -8.43 -29.32 -9.26
N GLY A 58 -9.46 -30.13 -9.07
CA GLY A 58 -10.02 -30.43 -7.75
C GLY A 58 -11.48 -30.03 -7.57
N THR A 59 -11.90 -29.84 -6.32
CA THR A 59 -13.29 -29.54 -5.94
C THR A 59 -13.39 -28.22 -5.18
N GLY A 60 -14.59 -27.65 -5.10
CA GLY A 60 -14.83 -26.34 -4.46
C GLY A 60 -14.37 -25.15 -5.31
N PRO A 61 -14.46 -23.92 -4.79
CA PRO A 61 -14.13 -22.72 -5.54
C PRO A 61 -12.62 -22.54 -5.76
N VAL A 62 -12.26 -21.88 -6.85
CA VAL A 62 -10.91 -21.32 -7.07
C VAL A 62 -10.87 -19.94 -6.44
N GLY A 63 -10.16 -19.81 -5.31
CA GLY A 63 -10.00 -18.55 -4.59
C GLY A 63 -8.93 -17.64 -5.19
N ILE A 64 -9.27 -16.38 -5.42
CA ILE A 64 -8.35 -15.30 -5.77
C ILE A 64 -8.52 -14.16 -4.78
N ALA A 65 -7.43 -13.65 -4.21
CA ALA A 65 -7.46 -12.54 -3.27
C ALA A 65 -6.61 -11.35 -3.74
N ASP A 66 -7.06 -10.14 -3.42
CA ASP A 66 -6.27 -8.91 -3.47
C ASP A 66 -6.20 -8.28 -2.07
N TYR A 67 -4.98 -8.12 -1.56
CA TYR A 67 -4.67 -7.56 -0.25
C TYR A 67 -4.29 -6.07 -0.40
N GLY A 68 -5.19 -5.19 0.05
CA GLY A 68 -5.08 -3.74 -0.09
C GLY A 68 -5.94 -3.20 -1.24
N CYS A 69 -7.21 -3.60 -1.29
CA CYS A 69 -8.11 -3.29 -2.41
C CYS A 69 -8.62 -1.83 -2.43
N SER A 70 -8.51 -1.10 -1.31
CA SER A 70 -9.10 0.22 -1.08
C SER A 70 -10.59 0.24 -1.47
N GLU A 71 -11.05 1.28 -2.16
CA GLU A 71 -12.42 1.42 -2.67
C GLU A 71 -12.66 0.63 -3.97
N GLY A 72 -11.68 -0.14 -4.44
CA GLY A 72 -11.90 -1.18 -5.45
C GLY A 72 -11.60 -0.84 -6.90
N ARG A 73 -11.34 0.42 -7.30
CA ARG A 73 -11.12 0.76 -8.73
C ARG A 73 -10.05 -0.10 -9.40
N ASN A 74 -8.84 -0.08 -8.85
CA ASN A 74 -7.70 -0.80 -9.43
C ASN A 74 -7.82 -2.31 -9.17
N SER A 75 -8.30 -2.71 -7.98
CA SER A 75 -8.55 -4.11 -7.62
C SER A 75 -9.52 -4.79 -8.60
N VAL A 76 -10.68 -4.17 -8.86
CA VAL A 76 -11.68 -4.67 -9.81
C VAL A 76 -11.13 -4.71 -11.23
N ALA A 77 -10.30 -3.74 -11.63
CA ALA A 77 -9.68 -3.73 -12.95
C ALA A 77 -8.70 -4.90 -13.14
N VAL A 78 -7.87 -5.23 -12.15
CA VAL A 78 -7.01 -6.42 -12.20
C VAL A 78 -7.84 -7.70 -12.27
N MET A 79 -8.89 -7.81 -11.44
CA MET A 79 -9.77 -8.98 -11.48
C MET A 79 -10.46 -9.13 -12.84
N LYS A 80 -10.94 -8.05 -13.45
CA LYS A 80 -11.51 -8.06 -14.82
C LYS A 80 -10.51 -8.54 -15.87
N HIS A 81 -9.23 -8.22 -15.70
CA HIS A 81 -8.15 -8.71 -16.57
C HIS A 81 -7.90 -10.21 -16.38
N ALA A 82 -7.84 -10.66 -15.12
CA ALA A 82 -7.52 -12.02 -14.73
C ALA A 82 -8.62 -13.06 -15.04
N LEU A 83 -9.86 -12.74 -14.70
CA LEU A 83 -10.96 -13.70 -14.61
C LEU A 83 -11.31 -14.40 -15.93
N PRO A 84 -11.29 -13.75 -17.11
CA PRO A 84 -11.54 -14.44 -18.38
C PRO A 84 -10.57 -15.59 -18.65
N ALA A 85 -9.28 -15.39 -18.39
CA ALA A 85 -8.27 -16.43 -18.60
C ALA A 85 -8.44 -17.59 -17.60
N LEU A 86 -8.84 -17.28 -16.35
CA LEU A 86 -9.10 -18.32 -15.36
C LEU A 86 -10.37 -19.12 -15.67
N LEU A 87 -11.45 -18.45 -16.10
CA LEU A 87 -12.70 -19.10 -16.51
C LEU A 87 -12.46 -20.12 -17.65
N ALA A 88 -11.53 -19.82 -18.57
CA ALA A 88 -11.17 -20.73 -19.65
C ALA A 88 -10.39 -21.99 -19.20
N ARG A 89 -9.82 -21.99 -17.98
CA ARG A 89 -9.01 -23.10 -17.46
C ARG A 89 -9.77 -24.06 -16.56
N THR A 90 -10.98 -23.72 -16.11
CA THR A 90 -11.72 -24.54 -15.15
C THR A 90 -13.22 -24.28 -15.25
N GLU A 91 -14.04 -25.28 -14.91
CA GLU A 91 -15.50 -25.13 -14.76
C GLU A 91 -15.93 -24.84 -13.31
N ARG A 92 -14.97 -24.79 -12.37
CA ARG A 92 -15.24 -24.55 -10.94
C ARG A 92 -15.75 -23.12 -10.70
N PRO A 93 -16.53 -22.88 -9.63
CA PRO A 93 -16.82 -21.53 -9.16
C PRO A 93 -15.52 -20.78 -8.85
N ILE A 94 -15.50 -19.47 -9.07
CA ILE A 94 -14.38 -18.60 -8.72
C ILE A 94 -14.83 -17.68 -7.58
N GLN A 95 -14.04 -17.64 -6.51
CA GLN A 95 -14.25 -16.70 -5.41
C GLN A 95 -13.21 -15.58 -5.49
N THR A 96 -13.67 -14.35 -5.60
CA THR A 96 -12.83 -13.14 -5.51
C THR A 96 -12.93 -12.59 -4.10
N ILE A 97 -11.80 -12.30 -3.48
CA ILE A 97 -11.70 -11.74 -2.13
C ILE A 97 -10.95 -10.41 -2.20
N HIS A 98 -11.62 -9.35 -1.78
CA HIS A 98 -11.06 -8.00 -1.73
C HIS A 98 -10.81 -7.64 -0.27
N SER A 99 -9.54 -7.60 0.12
CA SER A 99 -9.14 -7.40 1.51
C SER A 99 -8.64 -5.98 1.74
N ASP A 100 -9.01 -5.37 2.86
CA ASP A 100 -8.44 -4.11 3.33
C ASP A 100 -8.58 -3.98 4.86
N LEU A 101 -8.10 -2.88 5.43
CA LEU A 101 -8.28 -2.57 6.84
C LEU A 101 -9.78 -2.44 7.19
N PRO A 102 -10.19 -2.74 8.44
CA PRO A 102 -11.59 -2.60 8.85
C PRO A 102 -12.19 -1.20 8.69
N THR A 103 -11.33 -0.18 8.61
CA THR A 103 -11.71 1.24 8.45
C THR A 103 -11.89 1.65 6.99
N ASN A 104 -11.62 0.77 6.02
CA ASN A 104 -11.84 1.03 4.60
C ASN A 104 -13.33 1.23 4.27
N ASP A 105 -13.62 2.01 3.23
CA ASP A 105 -14.99 2.15 2.71
C ASP A 105 -15.38 0.95 1.84
N PHE A 106 -15.75 -0.14 2.51
CA PHE A 106 -16.30 -1.32 1.84
C PHE A 106 -17.64 -1.05 1.15
N SER A 107 -18.37 0.01 1.51
CA SER A 107 -19.63 0.34 0.84
C SER A 107 -19.38 0.79 -0.60
N GLU A 108 -18.38 1.64 -0.82
CA GLU A 108 -17.94 2.03 -2.17
C GLU A 108 -17.37 0.83 -2.96
N LEU A 109 -16.61 -0.06 -2.31
CA LEU A 109 -16.18 -1.31 -2.93
C LEU A 109 -17.39 -2.15 -3.40
N PHE A 110 -18.41 -2.34 -2.56
CA PHE A 110 -19.58 -3.14 -2.92
C PHE A 110 -20.38 -2.51 -4.06
N ARG A 111 -20.49 -1.18 -4.13
CA ARG A 111 -21.08 -0.47 -5.27
C ARG A 111 -20.26 -0.70 -6.55
N SER A 112 -18.93 -0.69 -6.45
CA SER A 112 -18.03 -0.95 -7.56
C SER A 112 -18.08 -2.40 -8.07
N LEU A 113 -18.27 -3.37 -7.17
CA LEU A 113 -18.43 -4.79 -7.50
C LEU A 113 -19.80 -5.11 -8.08
N ARG A 114 -20.83 -4.35 -7.69
CA ARG A 114 -22.21 -4.58 -8.09
C ARG A 114 -22.90 -3.32 -8.67
N PRO A 115 -22.36 -2.72 -9.74
CA PRO A 115 -23.02 -1.58 -10.37
C PRO A 115 -24.43 -1.97 -10.81
N ASP A 116 -25.41 -1.14 -10.49
CA ASP A 116 -26.83 -1.35 -10.78
C ASP A 116 -27.40 -2.70 -10.28
N GLY A 117 -26.75 -3.29 -9.26
CA GLY A 117 -27.14 -4.56 -8.65
C GLY A 117 -26.62 -5.81 -9.36
N GLY A 118 -25.97 -5.70 -10.52
CA GLY A 118 -25.36 -6.81 -11.28
C GLY A 118 -23.87 -6.96 -11.00
N SER A 119 -23.33 -8.19 -11.06
CA SER A 119 -21.88 -8.41 -10.89
C SER A 119 -21.10 -7.71 -12.01
N VAL A 120 -20.08 -6.95 -11.63
CA VAL A 120 -19.18 -6.26 -12.57
C VAL A 120 -18.36 -7.22 -13.46
N PHE A 121 -18.31 -8.51 -13.09
CA PHE A 121 -17.55 -9.54 -13.80
C PHE A 121 -18.36 -10.33 -14.83
N GLY A 122 -19.69 -10.15 -14.90
CA GLY A 122 -20.52 -10.66 -15.99
C GLY A 122 -20.68 -12.19 -16.10
N SER A 123 -20.23 -12.98 -15.12
CA SER A 123 -20.38 -14.43 -15.08
C SER A 123 -21.08 -14.88 -13.80
N ASP A 124 -21.96 -15.88 -13.90
CA ASP A 124 -22.68 -16.53 -12.80
C ASP A 124 -21.80 -17.49 -11.98
N ARG A 125 -20.58 -17.75 -12.44
CA ARG A 125 -19.57 -18.56 -11.76
C ARG A 125 -18.65 -17.75 -10.86
N ILE A 126 -18.79 -16.42 -10.81
CA ILE A 126 -17.91 -15.52 -10.06
C ILE A 126 -18.64 -14.95 -8.85
N TYR A 127 -18.04 -15.16 -7.67
CA TYR A 127 -18.60 -14.77 -6.39
C TYR A 127 -17.62 -13.84 -5.67
N SER A 128 -18.05 -12.64 -5.31
CA SER A 128 -17.19 -11.65 -4.64
C SER A 128 -17.48 -11.58 -3.15
N ALA A 129 -16.40 -11.47 -2.38
CA ALA A 129 -16.41 -11.26 -0.94
C ALA A 129 -15.39 -10.18 -0.57
N ALA A 130 -15.51 -9.64 0.64
CA ALA A 130 -14.54 -8.73 1.22
C ALA A 130 -14.11 -9.22 2.61
N THR A 131 -12.88 -8.93 2.99
CA THR A 131 -12.32 -9.28 4.31
C THR A 131 -11.69 -8.04 4.96
N GLY A 132 -12.16 -7.69 6.15
CA GLY A 132 -11.62 -6.58 6.94
C GLY A 132 -10.57 -7.04 7.93
N GLY A 133 -9.33 -6.60 7.78
CA GLY A 133 -8.24 -6.95 8.68
C GLY A 133 -6.88 -6.47 8.18
N SER A 134 -5.87 -6.55 9.03
CA SER A 134 -4.50 -6.27 8.60
C SER A 134 -4.02 -7.34 7.63
N MET A 135 -3.45 -6.95 6.50
CA MET A 135 -2.81 -7.92 5.60
C MET A 135 -1.62 -8.63 6.26
N TYR A 136 -1.14 -8.19 7.43
CA TYR A 136 -0.13 -8.91 8.20
C TYR A 136 -0.70 -10.07 9.03
N ASP A 137 -2.03 -10.22 9.08
CA ASP A 137 -2.70 -11.33 9.75
C ASP A 137 -3.19 -12.35 8.73
N GLN A 138 -3.54 -13.54 9.20
CA GLN A 138 -4.23 -14.53 8.38
C GLN A 138 -5.71 -14.14 8.27
N LEU A 139 -6.19 -13.89 7.06
CA LEU A 139 -7.54 -13.40 6.74
C LEU A 139 -8.38 -14.43 5.99
N CYS A 140 -7.74 -15.43 5.38
CA CYS A 140 -8.42 -16.51 4.69
C CYS A 140 -8.20 -17.88 5.38
N PRO A 141 -9.13 -18.84 5.22
CA PRO A 141 -8.92 -20.20 5.68
C PRO A 141 -7.65 -20.83 5.07
N PRO A 142 -6.99 -21.76 5.77
CA PRO A 142 -5.83 -22.45 5.22
C PRO A 142 -6.14 -23.10 3.87
N GLN A 143 -5.21 -22.97 2.91
CA GLN A 143 -5.29 -23.60 1.59
C GLN A 143 -6.62 -23.33 0.84
N SER A 144 -7.16 -22.11 0.97
CA SER A 144 -8.36 -21.68 0.25
C SER A 144 -8.07 -20.83 -0.99
N LEU A 145 -6.87 -20.25 -1.07
CA LEU A 145 -6.47 -19.36 -2.16
C LEU A 145 -5.59 -20.08 -3.17
N HIS A 146 -5.85 -19.81 -4.44
CA HIS A 146 -5.05 -20.29 -5.56
C HIS A 146 -4.14 -19.15 -6.06
N LEU A 147 -4.65 -17.93 -6.10
CA LEU A 147 -3.88 -16.72 -6.39
C LEU A 147 -4.09 -15.69 -5.28
N ALA A 148 -3.01 -15.15 -4.74
CA ALA A 148 -3.03 -13.96 -3.89
C ALA A 148 -2.25 -12.85 -4.57
N THR A 149 -2.76 -11.63 -4.48
CA THR A 149 -2.15 -10.43 -5.04
C THR A 149 -2.10 -9.33 -4.00
N THR A 150 -1.15 -8.41 -4.13
CA THR A 150 -1.14 -7.15 -3.40
C THR A 150 -0.46 -6.08 -4.25
N PHE A 151 -1.07 -4.90 -4.32
CA PHE A 151 -0.60 -3.80 -5.15
C PHE A 151 -0.52 -2.52 -4.32
N ASN A 152 0.68 -1.94 -4.21
CA ASN A 152 0.92 -0.66 -3.52
C ASN A 152 0.47 -0.60 -2.05
N ALA A 153 0.22 -1.75 -1.41
CA ALA A 153 -0.30 -1.81 -0.04
C ALA A 153 0.79 -2.16 0.97
N ILE A 154 1.60 -3.19 0.69
CA ILE A 154 2.61 -3.69 1.63
C ILE A 154 3.71 -2.67 1.99
N GLY A 155 3.76 -1.50 1.35
CA GLY A 155 4.63 -0.38 1.70
C GLY A 155 4.25 0.33 2.99
N PHE A 156 3.00 0.19 3.45
CA PHE A 156 2.53 0.70 4.73
C PHE A 156 2.91 -0.25 5.86
N LEU A 157 3.61 0.25 6.88
CA LEU A 157 4.08 -0.55 8.01
C LEU A 157 2.93 -0.98 8.93
N SER A 158 3.09 -2.14 9.55
CA SER A 158 2.10 -2.71 10.47
C SER A 158 2.00 -1.94 11.79
N CYS A 159 3.10 -1.31 12.21
CA CYS A 159 3.17 -0.47 13.39
C CYS A 159 4.18 0.67 13.22
N ARG A 160 4.19 1.57 14.22
CA ARG A 160 5.10 2.68 14.34
C ARG A 160 6.29 2.26 15.22
N PRO A 161 7.51 2.09 14.68
CA PRO A 161 8.65 1.59 15.46
C PRO A 161 9.27 2.65 16.39
N VAL A 162 8.95 3.93 16.19
CA VAL A 162 9.45 5.06 17.00
C VAL A 162 8.31 6.00 17.36
N ASP A 163 8.40 6.69 18.49
CA ASP A 163 7.37 7.65 18.92
C ASP A 163 7.43 8.97 18.16
N ARG A 164 8.63 9.35 17.68
CA ARG A 164 8.92 10.64 17.07
C ARG A 164 9.95 10.51 15.96
N LEU A 165 9.85 11.39 14.96
CA LEU A 165 10.77 11.58 13.85
C LEU A 165 11.03 13.09 13.66
N PRO A 166 11.75 13.76 14.59
CA PRO A 166 11.80 15.23 14.67
C PRO A 166 12.51 15.93 13.51
N GLY A 167 13.17 15.18 12.62
CA GLY A 167 13.96 15.73 11.52
C GLY A 167 13.31 15.65 10.15
N TYR A 168 12.24 14.86 9.98
CA TYR A 168 11.58 14.65 8.69
C TYR A 168 10.28 13.85 8.84
N ILE A 169 9.44 13.76 7.80
CA ILE A 169 8.15 13.05 7.86
C ILE A 169 8.14 11.66 7.20
N LEU A 170 9.26 11.19 6.66
CA LEU A 170 9.34 9.87 6.01
C LEU A 170 10.57 9.08 6.50
N PRO A 171 10.43 7.78 6.83
CA PRO A 171 11.51 6.91 7.27
C PRO A 171 12.75 6.90 6.37
N ASN A 172 12.57 6.88 5.05
CA ASN A 172 13.68 6.84 4.09
C ASN A 172 14.47 8.16 4.01
N GLY A 173 14.02 9.22 4.70
CA GLY A 173 14.65 10.54 4.67
C GLY A 173 14.36 11.35 3.41
N PRO A 174 14.85 12.60 3.37
CA PRO A 174 14.56 13.54 2.28
C PRO A 174 15.13 13.09 0.94
N SER A 175 14.61 13.64 -0.15
CA SER A 175 15.23 13.44 -1.46
C SER A 175 16.54 14.21 -1.58
N VAL A 176 17.39 13.77 -2.50
CA VAL A 176 18.63 14.49 -2.86
C VAL A 176 18.31 15.87 -3.44
N ALA A 177 17.19 16.00 -4.17
CA ALA A 177 16.80 17.25 -4.82
C ALA A 177 16.47 18.34 -3.80
N ARG A 178 15.75 17.98 -2.72
CA ARG A 178 15.37 18.95 -1.69
C ARG A 178 16.41 19.09 -0.58
N ALA A 179 16.98 17.96 -0.15
CA ALA A 179 17.98 17.85 0.92
C ALA A 179 17.59 18.62 2.22
N ASN A 180 16.29 18.74 2.50
CA ASN A 180 15.76 19.43 3.68
C ASN A 180 15.28 18.41 4.72
N GLY A 181 15.86 18.45 5.91
CA GLY A 181 15.56 17.49 6.97
C GLY A 181 16.59 16.36 7.07
N TYR A 182 16.37 15.46 8.02
CA TYR A 182 17.28 14.37 8.35
C TYR A 182 16.53 13.24 9.06
N VAL A 183 17.01 12.02 8.89
CA VAL A 183 16.58 10.84 9.67
C VAL A 183 17.83 10.16 10.20
N SER A 184 17.83 9.86 11.50
CA SER A 184 18.98 9.25 12.16
C SER A 184 19.23 7.83 11.68
N GLU A 185 20.49 7.37 11.78
CA GLU A 185 20.83 5.99 11.45
C GLU A 185 20.08 5.00 12.36
N GLU A 186 19.85 5.36 13.62
CA GLU A 186 19.04 4.59 14.56
C GLU A 186 17.60 4.47 14.10
N ASP A 187 16.96 5.59 13.72
CA ASP A 187 15.58 5.59 13.20
C ASP A 187 15.50 4.81 11.88
N ARG A 188 16.43 5.04 10.94
CA ARG A 188 16.51 4.31 9.66
C ARG A 188 16.55 2.81 9.90
N HIS A 189 17.41 2.36 10.81
CA HIS A 189 17.52 0.96 11.16
C HIS A 189 16.24 0.42 11.80
N ALA A 190 15.61 1.16 12.72
CA ALA A 190 14.35 0.74 13.34
C ALA A 190 13.22 0.56 12.30
N PHE A 191 13.11 1.47 11.32
CA PHE A 191 12.13 1.36 10.24
C PHE A 191 12.45 0.23 9.26
N ALA A 192 13.73 0.03 8.91
CA ALA A 192 14.15 -1.07 8.03
C ALA A 192 13.85 -2.43 8.67
N GLU A 193 14.16 -2.61 9.96
CA GLU A 193 13.83 -3.83 10.70
C GLU A 193 12.32 -4.05 10.82
N GLN A 194 11.52 -2.99 11.03
CA GLN A 194 10.06 -3.10 10.99
C GLN A 194 9.56 -3.54 9.62
N ALA A 195 10.02 -2.91 8.54
CA ALA A 195 9.63 -3.24 7.17
C ALA A 195 9.98 -4.68 6.79
N LYS A 196 11.15 -5.15 7.23
CA LYS A 196 11.66 -6.51 7.09
C LYS A 196 10.79 -7.54 7.82
N ASN A 197 10.44 -7.27 9.08
CA ASN A 197 9.56 -8.13 9.85
C ASN A 197 8.15 -8.22 9.25
N ASP A 198 7.65 -7.09 8.74
CA ASP A 198 6.34 -6.99 8.10
C ASP A 198 6.24 -7.85 6.83
N ILE A 199 7.23 -7.76 5.93
CA ILE A 199 7.22 -8.59 4.71
C ILE A 199 7.36 -10.08 5.03
N ALA A 200 8.22 -10.45 5.98
CA ALA A 200 8.39 -11.84 6.41
C ALA A 200 7.09 -12.39 7.03
N ARG A 201 6.41 -11.58 7.86
CA ARG A 201 5.10 -11.93 8.42
C ARG A 201 4.06 -12.10 7.33
N PHE A 202 3.93 -11.13 6.42
CA PHE A 202 3.00 -11.20 5.27
C PHE A 202 3.20 -12.49 4.49
N LEU A 203 4.42 -12.80 4.07
CA LEU A 203 4.73 -14.02 3.31
C LEU A 203 4.35 -15.29 4.08
N THR A 204 4.65 -15.33 5.38
CA THR A 204 4.35 -16.47 6.25
C THR A 204 2.83 -16.70 6.38
N VAL A 205 2.03 -15.66 6.58
CA VAL A 205 0.57 -15.83 6.69
C VAL A 205 -0.06 -16.16 5.33
N ARG A 206 0.42 -15.57 4.23
CA ARG A 206 -0.04 -15.92 2.87
C ARG A 206 0.24 -17.39 2.52
N ALA A 207 1.35 -17.95 3.01
CA ALA A 207 1.73 -19.34 2.70
C ALA A 207 0.73 -20.33 3.31
N LYS A 208 0.14 -19.99 4.46
CA LYS A 208 -0.90 -20.80 5.10
C LYS A 208 -2.19 -20.80 4.30
N GLU A 209 -2.53 -19.68 3.67
CA GLU A 209 -3.78 -19.47 2.94
C GLU A 209 -3.74 -20.06 1.52
N LEU A 210 -2.55 -20.10 0.91
CA LEU A 210 -2.35 -20.61 -0.44
C LEU A 210 -2.34 -22.16 -0.48
N VAL A 211 -2.98 -22.72 -1.50
CA VAL A 211 -2.84 -24.15 -1.85
C VAL A 211 -1.41 -24.47 -2.31
N PRO A 212 -0.93 -25.71 -2.21
CA PRO A 212 0.34 -26.13 -2.83
C PRO A 212 0.36 -25.78 -4.32
N GLY A 213 1.41 -25.11 -4.80
CA GLY A 213 1.50 -24.62 -6.17
C GLY A 213 0.68 -23.36 -6.47
N GLY A 214 -0.03 -22.80 -5.48
CA GLY A 214 -0.68 -21.50 -5.58
C GLY A 214 0.32 -20.37 -5.81
N LYS A 215 -0.15 -19.24 -6.34
CA LYS A 215 0.68 -18.11 -6.73
C LYS A 215 0.47 -16.92 -5.81
N LEU A 216 1.56 -16.21 -5.52
CA LEU A 216 1.54 -14.92 -4.83
C LEU A 216 2.25 -13.88 -5.70
N LEU A 217 1.53 -12.85 -6.12
CA LEU A 217 2.08 -11.71 -6.84
C LEU A 217 2.11 -10.50 -5.91
N VAL A 218 3.30 -9.97 -5.68
CA VAL A 218 3.53 -8.81 -4.82
C VAL A 218 4.05 -7.68 -5.69
N GLN A 219 3.41 -6.52 -5.62
CA GLN A 219 3.89 -5.29 -6.23
C GLN A 219 3.73 -4.14 -5.25
N VAL A 220 4.77 -3.32 -5.15
CA VAL A 220 4.77 -2.17 -4.24
C VAL A 220 5.62 -1.05 -4.82
N PHE A 221 5.24 0.19 -4.55
CA PHE A 221 6.16 1.32 -4.69
C PHE A 221 7.44 1.06 -3.89
N GLY A 222 8.55 1.62 -4.34
CA GLY A 222 9.83 1.38 -3.69
C GLY A 222 10.93 2.26 -4.27
N SER A 223 12.10 1.66 -4.41
CA SER A 223 13.28 2.29 -4.98
C SER A 223 13.81 1.52 -6.19
N LYS A 224 14.51 2.24 -7.07
CA LYS A 224 15.28 1.71 -8.19
C LYS A 224 16.56 2.52 -8.32
N GLY A 225 17.68 1.93 -7.89
CA GLY A 225 18.94 2.67 -7.75
C GLY A 225 18.75 3.92 -6.88
N PRO A 226 19.14 5.13 -7.34
CA PRO A 226 18.97 6.35 -6.55
C PRO A 226 17.53 6.89 -6.52
N ALA A 227 16.62 6.41 -7.39
CA ALA A 227 15.27 6.93 -7.50
C ALA A 227 14.32 6.22 -6.54
N ARG A 228 13.46 6.98 -5.84
CA ARG A 228 12.43 6.44 -4.95
C ARG A 228 11.10 7.09 -5.26
N THR A 229 10.00 6.34 -5.14
CA THR A 229 8.64 6.90 -5.31
C THR A 229 8.34 8.03 -4.31
N CYS A 230 9.05 8.08 -3.20
CA CYS A 230 8.90 9.17 -2.22
C CYS A 230 9.53 10.50 -2.63
N ASP A 231 10.46 10.50 -3.59
CA ASP A 231 11.27 11.69 -3.88
C ASP A 231 10.35 12.83 -4.37
N GLY A 232 10.59 14.03 -3.86
CA GLY A 232 9.83 15.24 -4.14
C GLY A 232 8.48 15.32 -3.41
N LEU A 233 7.69 14.24 -3.44
CA LEU A 233 6.33 14.22 -2.90
C LEU A 233 6.28 14.42 -1.39
N TYR A 234 7.09 13.67 -0.64
CA TYR A 234 7.13 13.83 0.81
C TYR A 234 7.95 15.05 1.22
N ASP A 235 8.89 15.51 0.39
CA ASP A 235 9.59 16.77 0.61
C ASP A 235 8.59 17.94 0.53
N LEU A 236 7.69 17.90 -0.45
CA LEU A 236 6.65 18.90 -0.63
C LEU A 236 5.67 18.94 0.54
N LEU A 237 5.20 17.77 0.99
CA LEU A 237 4.32 17.69 2.15
C LEU A 237 5.04 18.11 3.44
N ASN A 238 6.32 17.77 3.58
CA ASN A 238 7.15 18.19 4.71
C ASN A 238 7.23 19.71 4.80
N ASP A 239 7.62 20.37 3.71
CA ASP A 239 7.76 21.81 3.64
C ASP A 239 6.43 22.52 3.85
N ALA A 240 5.35 22.00 3.25
CA ALA A 240 4.01 22.52 3.46
C ALA A 240 3.60 22.45 4.94
N VAL A 241 3.91 21.36 5.65
CA VAL A 241 3.62 21.25 7.09
C VAL A 241 4.52 22.17 7.92
N LEU A 242 5.81 22.27 7.58
CA LEU A 242 6.76 23.13 8.29
C LEU A 242 6.36 24.61 8.24
N ASP A 243 5.81 25.11 7.13
CA ASP A 243 5.31 26.49 7.06
C ASP A 243 4.24 26.78 8.13
N PHE A 244 3.40 25.79 8.49
CA PHE A 244 2.40 25.93 9.56
C PHE A 244 3.00 25.71 10.95
N VAL A 245 4.13 25.01 11.06
CA VAL A 245 4.92 24.96 12.30
C VAL A 245 5.57 26.31 12.57
N GLU A 246 6.16 26.93 11.55
CA GLU A 246 6.79 28.25 11.62
C GLU A 246 5.77 29.36 11.91
N ALA A 247 4.56 29.27 11.34
CA ALA A 247 3.46 30.17 11.65
C ALA A 247 2.85 29.97 13.05
N GLY A 248 3.18 28.87 13.74
CA GLY A 248 2.66 28.53 15.07
C GLY A 248 1.28 27.85 15.05
N ASP A 249 0.74 27.51 13.88
CA ASP A 249 -0.52 26.78 13.71
C ASP A 249 -0.36 25.29 14.11
N ILE A 250 0.85 24.73 13.99
CA ILE A 250 1.22 23.38 14.43
C ILE A 250 2.37 23.47 15.44
N SER A 251 2.25 22.81 16.58
CA SER A 251 3.36 22.77 17.55
C SER A 251 4.49 21.87 17.06
N ARG A 252 5.73 22.18 17.44
CA ARG A 252 6.88 21.34 17.11
C ARG A 252 6.72 19.91 17.62
N GLU A 253 6.09 19.71 18.77
CA GLU A 253 5.81 18.37 19.30
C GLU A 253 4.85 17.57 18.40
N VAL A 254 3.82 18.22 17.84
CA VAL A 254 2.91 17.57 16.89
C VAL A 254 3.64 17.18 15.62
N TYR A 255 4.48 18.08 15.08
CA TYR A 255 5.33 17.78 13.94
C TYR A 255 6.28 16.61 14.22
N ASP A 256 6.97 16.62 15.37
CA ASP A 256 7.93 15.57 15.71
C ASP A 256 7.25 14.18 15.83
N ARG A 257 5.96 14.10 16.15
CA ARG A 257 5.19 12.83 16.18
C ARG A 257 4.57 12.47 14.82
N TYR A 258 4.54 13.41 13.89
CA TYR A 258 3.96 13.24 12.57
C TYR A 258 4.99 12.69 11.59
N TYR A 259 4.75 11.46 11.16
CA TYR A 259 5.44 10.88 10.02
C TYR A 259 4.52 9.88 9.33
N GLN A 260 4.84 9.62 8.07
CA GLN A 260 4.13 8.70 7.20
C GLN A 260 4.68 7.30 7.43
N PRO A 261 3.84 6.32 7.83
CA PRO A 261 4.27 4.97 8.21
C PRO A 261 4.54 4.12 6.96
N VAL A 262 5.38 4.63 6.06
CA VAL A 262 5.62 4.07 4.73
C VAL A 262 7.12 3.84 4.58
N TYR A 263 7.50 2.69 4.02
CA TYR A 263 8.89 2.35 3.74
C TYR A 263 9.10 2.03 2.26
N MET A 264 10.02 2.76 1.63
CA MET A 264 10.43 2.57 0.24
C MET A 264 11.54 1.52 0.17
N ARG A 265 11.13 0.26 0.02
CA ARG A 265 12.06 -0.88 -0.09
C ARG A 265 12.57 -1.07 -1.52
N ASP A 266 13.79 -1.59 -1.63
CA ASP A 266 14.35 -2.04 -2.91
C ASP A 266 13.95 -3.50 -3.23
N LEU A 267 14.38 -4.00 -4.41
CA LEU A 267 14.04 -5.36 -4.84
C LEU A 267 14.72 -6.43 -3.99
N GLN A 268 15.91 -6.14 -3.46
CA GLN A 268 16.65 -7.06 -2.61
C GLN A 268 15.94 -7.21 -1.26
N GLU A 269 15.57 -6.10 -0.62
CA GLU A 269 14.78 -6.09 0.62
C GLU A 269 13.42 -6.78 0.45
N LEU A 270 12.78 -6.68 -0.72
CA LEU A 270 11.53 -7.38 -1.01
C LEU A 270 11.73 -8.90 -1.10
N ALA A 271 12.80 -9.35 -1.76
CA ALA A 271 13.05 -10.76 -2.04
C ALA A 271 13.80 -11.50 -0.91
N ASP A 272 14.52 -10.77 -0.05
CA ASP A 272 15.39 -11.33 1.00
C ASP A 272 14.67 -12.38 1.87
N PRO A 273 13.42 -12.16 2.37
CA PRO A 273 12.74 -13.16 3.19
C PRO A 273 12.41 -14.48 2.47
N VAL A 274 12.42 -14.49 1.13
CA VAL A 274 12.19 -15.69 0.32
C VAL A 274 13.51 -16.42 0.05
N THR A 275 14.61 -15.67 -0.13
CA THR A 275 15.90 -16.21 -0.57
C THR A 275 16.89 -16.49 0.57
N ASN A 276 16.59 -16.05 1.79
CA ASN A 276 17.48 -16.11 2.94
C ASN A 276 16.91 -16.99 4.06
N ASP A 277 17.61 -18.08 4.36
CA ASP A 277 17.19 -19.12 5.32
C ASP A 277 17.06 -18.63 6.78
N THR A 278 17.49 -17.41 7.08
CA THR A 278 17.34 -16.82 8.42
C THR A 278 15.91 -16.36 8.71
N TYR A 279 15.04 -16.24 7.70
CA TYR A 279 13.65 -15.84 7.85
C TYR A 279 12.73 -17.05 8.03
N GLY A 280 11.68 -16.88 8.83
CA GLY A 280 10.61 -17.88 8.95
C GLY A 280 9.80 -18.11 7.66
N ALA A 281 10.01 -17.28 6.63
CA ALA A 281 9.40 -17.42 5.31
C ALA A 281 10.26 -18.23 4.31
N ALA A 282 11.50 -18.55 4.66
CA ALA A 282 12.40 -19.29 3.80
C ALA A 282 11.85 -20.69 3.48
N GLY A 283 11.96 -21.09 2.21
CA GLY A 283 11.45 -22.38 1.74
C GLY A 283 9.92 -22.47 1.62
N LEU A 284 9.15 -21.46 2.01
CA LEU A 284 7.70 -21.43 1.79
C LEU A 284 7.33 -21.17 0.32
N TYR A 285 8.24 -20.52 -0.42
CA TYR A 285 8.02 -20.15 -1.80
C TYR A 285 9.23 -20.45 -2.70
N SER A 286 8.94 -20.64 -3.99
CA SER A 286 9.91 -20.53 -5.07
C SER A 286 9.73 -19.18 -5.76
N LEU A 287 10.83 -18.48 -6.03
CA LEU A 287 10.81 -17.21 -6.75
C LEU A 287 10.74 -17.45 -8.26
N ASP A 288 9.60 -17.15 -8.89
CA ASP A 288 9.40 -17.36 -10.33
C ASP A 288 9.96 -16.18 -11.14
N ARG A 289 9.66 -14.96 -10.69
CA ARG A 289 10.05 -13.68 -11.31
C ARG A 289 10.29 -12.63 -10.23
N SER A 290 11.23 -11.74 -10.46
CA SER A 290 11.39 -10.49 -9.72
C SER A 290 11.77 -9.37 -10.69
N MET A 291 11.32 -8.16 -10.42
CA MET A 291 11.66 -7.01 -11.25
C MET A 291 11.55 -5.69 -10.48
N GLU A 292 12.40 -4.75 -10.88
CA GLU A 292 12.33 -3.35 -10.50
C GLU A 292 12.11 -2.50 -11.76
N TYR A 293 11.20 -1.54 -11.68
CA TYR A 293 10.83 -0.73 -12.83
C TYR A 293 10.41 0.66 -12.39
N GLU A 294 10.39 1.56 -13.37
CA GLU A 294 9.84 2.89 -13.20
C GLU A 294 8.74 3.09 -14.23
N ILE A 295 7.70 3.80 -13.85
CA ILE A 295 6.62 4.18 -14.75
C ILE A 295 6.61 5.68 -14.98
N ALA A 296 6.16 6.04 -16.17
CA ALA A 296 5.84 7.41 -16.50
C ALA A 296 4.57 7.80 -15.72
N VAL A 297 4.63 8.91 -14.98
CA VAL A 297 3.50 9.35 -14.17
C VAL A 297 2.53 10.14 -15.05
N PRO A 298 1.25 9.76 -15.16
CA PRO A 298 0.33 10.34 -16.14
C PRO A 298 0.21 11.87 -16.07
N PHE A 299 0.11 12.46 -14.87
CA PHE A 299 -0.02 13.91 -14.72
C PHE A 299 1.30 14.65 -14.97
N VAL A 300 2.45 14.02 -14.69
CA VAL A 300 3.78 14.58 -15.00
C VAL A 300 3.98 14.65 -16.51
N ASP A 301 3.65 13.58 -17.23
CA ASP A 301 3.80 13.55 -18.68
C ASP A 301 2.82 14.48 -19.40
N ARG A 302 1.59 14.59 -18.90
CA ARG A 302 0.64 15.57 -19.40
C ARG A 302 1.17 16.99 -19.23
N PHE A 303 1.73 17.32 -18.07
CA PHE A 303 2.36 18.62 -17.84
C PHE A 303 3.53 18.91 -18.79
N LYS A 304 4.38 17.92 -19.08
CA LYS A 304 5.44 18.08 -20.10
C LYS A 304 4.91 18.37 -21.50
N GLN A 305 3.69 17.92 -21.81
CA GLN A 305 3.08 18.08 -23.13
C GLN A 305 2.42 19.45 -23.31
N ASP A 306 1.74 19.97 -22.29
CA ASP A 306 0.91 21.18 -22.42
C ASP A 306 1.33 22.35 -21.52
N GLY A 307 2.23 22.14 -20.56
CA GLY A 307 2.74 23.18 -19.67
C GLY A 307 1.71 23.74 -18.68
N ASP A 308 0.54 23.10 -18.50
CA ASP A 308 -0.51 23.55 -17.60
C ASP A 308 -0.11 23.32 -16.12
N LEU A 309 0.57 24.31 -15.56
CA LEU A 309 1.12 24.29 -14.21
C LEU A 309 0.04 24.20 -13.13
N ASP A 310 -1.09 24.88 -13.32
CA ASP A 310 -2.18 24.89 -12.35
C ASP A 310 -2.83 23.52 -12.22
N ARG A 311 -3.07 22.84 -13.34
CA ARG A 311 -3.58 21.47 -13.32
C ARG A 311 -2.54 20.49 -12.79
N TYR A 312 -1.28 20.63 -13.20
CA TYR A 312 -0.19 19.79 -12.68
C TYR A 312 -0.11 19.82 -11.16
N ALA A 313 -0.16 21.03 -10.57
CA ALA A 313 -0.10 21.18 -9.12
C ALA A 313 -1.28 20.51 -8.41
N ARG A 314 -2.51 20.74 -8.91
CA ARG A 314 -3.72 20.09 -8.38
C ARG A 314 -3.66 18.57 -8.48
N ASP A 315 -3.30 18.03 -9.64
CA ASP A 315 -3.27 16.58 -9.88
C ASP A 315 -2.20 15.91 -9.00
N TYR A 316 -1.03 16.53 -8.85
CA TYR A 316 0.05 16.03 -8.00
C TYR A 316 -0.37 16.07 -6.52
N VAL A 317 -0.88 17.20 -6.03
CA VAL A 317 -1.31 17.31 -4.63
C VAL A 317 -2.46 16.37 -4.32
N ASN A 318 -3.47 16.26 -5.19
CA ASN A 318 -4.57 15.33 -4.99
C ASN A 318 -4.11 13.87 -4.99
N PHE A 319 -3.13 13.51 -5.83
CA PHE A 319 -2.54 12.17 -5.86
C PHE A 319 -1.98 11.78 -4.48
N PHE A 320 -1.16 12.63 -3.84
CA PHE A 320 -0.58 12.25 -2.55
C PHE A 320 -1.48 12.50 -1.37
N ARG A 321 -2.35 13.50 -1.44
CA ARG A 321 -3.41 13.74 -0.46
C ARG A 321 -4.26 12.50 -0.25
N ALA A 322 -4.54 11.76 -1.33
CA ALA A 322 -5.37 10.56 -1.31
C ALA A 322 -4.87 9.45 -0.37
N PHE A 323 -3.58 9.42 -0.03
CA PHE A 323 -3.01 8.39 0.86
C PHE A 323 -2.28 8.96 2.09
N THR A 324 -2.05 10.27 2.15
CA THR A 324 -1.34 10.92 3.27
C THR A 324 -2.27 11.64 4.24
N GLU A 325 -3.45 12.08 3.80
CA GLU A 325 -4.34 12.93 4.60
C GLU A 325 -4.78 12.25 5.91
N ALA A 326 -5.15 10.96 5.85
CA ALA A 326 -5.60 10.22 7.03
C ALA A 326 -4.54 10.21 8.14
N VAL A 327 -3.27 10.08 7.77
CA VAL A 327 -2.14 10.07 8.71
C VAL A 327 -1.90 11.46 9.30
N LEU A 328 -1.96 12.52 8.47
CA LEU A 328 -1.84 13.90 8.92
C LEU A 328 -2.98 14.27 9.89
N ARG A 329 -4.21 13.94 9.52
CA ARG A 329 -5.42 14.12 10.32
C ARG A 329 -5.31 13.48 11.70
N ALA A 330 -4.78 12.27 11.77
CA ALA A 330 -4.60 11.55 13.03
C ALA A 330 -3.51 12.15 13.92
N ALA A 331 -2.51 12.82 13.33
CA ALA A 331 -1.45 13.48 14.08
C ALA A 331 -1.88 14.85 14.64
N LEU A 332 -2.77 15.56 13.93
CA LEU A 332 -3.27 16.87 14.36
C LEU A 332 -4.29 16.73 15.50
N PRO A 333 -4.24 17.64 16.51
CA PRO A 333 -5.19 17.61 17.61
C PRO A 333 -6.62 17.85 17.12
N GLU A 334 -7.58 17.16 17.74
CA GLU A 334 -9.01 17.39 17.54
C GLU A 334 -9.34 18.87 17.83
N SER A 335 -9.84 19.58 16.83
CA SER A 335 -10.29 20.96 16.97
C SER A 335 -11.30 21.32 15.88
N PRO A 336 -12.18 22.32 16.09
CA PRO A 336 -13.11 22.78 15.07
C PRO A 336 -12.45 23.26 13.77
N SER A 337 -11.18 23.69 13.83
CA SER A 337 -10.41 24.18 12.69
C SER A 337 -9.50 23.12 12.05
N ARG A 338 -9.53 21.86 12.52
CA ARG A 338 -8.62 20.82 12.00
C ARG A 338 -8.81 20.58 10.49
N GLU A 339 -10.05 20.52 10.02
CA GLU A 339 -10.34 20.34 8.59
C GLU A 339 -9.82 21.50 7.74
N ASP A 340 -10.03 22.72 8.22
CA ASP A 340 -9.54 23.93 7.56
C ASP A 340 -8.01 23.93 7.49
N LEU A 341 -7.33 23.59 8.59
CA LEU A 341 -5.87 23.48 8.65
C LEU A 341 -5.35 22.44 7.65
N ILE A 342 -5.95 21.25 7.59
CA ILE A 342 -5.57 20.21 6.63
C ILE A 342 -5.72 20.73 5.18
N ASN A 343 -6.85 21.36 4.86
CA ASN A 343 -7.07 21.94 3.54
C ASN A 343 -6.04 23.02 3.20
N ARG A 344 -5.71 23.89 4.15
CA ARG A 344 -4.69 24.93 4.00
C ARG A 344 -3.29 24.35 3.79
N ILE A 345 -2.94 23.23 4.45
CA ILE A 345 -1.66 22.54 4.24
C ILE A 345 -1.55 22.02 2.79
N PHE A 346 -2.59 21.35 2.28
CA PHE A 346 -2.56 20.86 0.90
C PHE A 346 -2.62 21.99 -0.13
N ALA A 347 -3.37 23.07 0.13
CA ALA A 347 -3.32 24.27 -0.71
C ALA A 347 -1.92 24.89 -0.72
N ARG A 348 -1.24 24.92 0.44
CA ARG A 348 0.14 25.39 0.53
C ARG A 348 1.12 24.52 -0.25
N ALA A 349 0.92 23.21 -0.26
CA ALA A 349 1.68 22.30 -1.11
C ALA A 349 1.50 22.63 -2.61
N GLU A 350 0.30 23.00 -3.06
CA GLU A 350 0.12 23.46 -4.44
C GLU A 350 0.92 24.73 -4.71
N ASP A 351 0.90 25.72 -3.81
CA ASP A 351 1.64 26.97 -3.96
C ASP A 351 3.16 26.74 -4.01
N LEU A 352 3.69 25.89 -3.13
CA LEU A 352 5.11 25.54 -3.10
C LEU A 352 5.55 24.84 -4.38
N LEU A 353 4.73 23.91 -4.89
CA LEU A 353 5.00 23.20 -6.13
C LEU A 353 4.99 24.13 -7.35
N LYS A 354 4.05 25.10 -7.39
CA LYS A 354 3.99 26.11 -8.46
C LYS A 354 5.16 27.07 -8.42
N ALA A 355 5.68 27.38 -7.23
CA ALA A 355 6.80 28.29 -7.06
C ALA A 355 8.08 27.72 -7.68
N ASP A 356 8.35 26.41 -7.48
CA ASP A 356 9.47 25.73 -8.12
C ASP A 356 9.23 24.22 -8.24
N THR A 357 8.84 23.76 -9.42
CA THR A 357 8.60 22.34 -9.68
C THR A 357 9.87 21.48 -9.61
N SER A 358 11.06 22.09 -9.74
CA SER A 358 12.33 21.35 -9.76
C SER A 358 12.74 20.86 -8.38
N LEU A 359 12.22 21.47 -7.31
CA LEU A 359 12.45 21.05 -5.92
C LEU A 359 11.70 19.77 -5.54
N TYR A 360 10.63 19.45 -6.28
CA TYR A 360 9.71 18.37 -5.94
C TYR A 360 9.52 17.39 -7.11
N PRO A 361 10.61 16.84 -7.69
CA PRO A 361 10.51 15.93 -8.83
C PRO A 361 9.75 14.68 -8.43
N PHE A 362 8.82 14.22 -9.25
CA PHE A 362 8.10 12.97 -8.99
C PHE A 362 8.43 11.90 -10.02
N ARG A 363 8.83 10.73 -9.50
CA ARG A 363 9.05 9.49 -10.25
C ARG A 363 8.33 8.38 -9.50
N TYR A 364 7.89 7.36 -10.21
CA TYR A 364 7.25 6.21 -9.59
C TYR A 364 8.10 4.97 -9.87
N ALA A 365 8.93 4.61 -8.89
CA ALA A 365 9.69 3.37 -8.84
C ALA A 365 8.90 2.28 -8.11
N ALA A 366 8.91 1.08 -8.66
CA ALA A 366 8.20 -0.06 -8.10
C ALA A 366 9.05 -1.32 -8.19
N VAL A 367 8.80 -2.20 -7.24
CA VAL A 367 9.39 -3.54 -7.17
C VAL A 367 8.27 -4.56 -7.14
N ALA A 368 8.48 -5.68 -7.81
CA ALA A 368 7.52 -6.76 -7.88
C ALA A 368 8.19 -8.13 -7.87
N MET A 369 7.47 -9.12 -7.35
CA MET A 369 7.86 -10.53 -7.44
C MET A 369 6.64 -11.44 -7.60
N LEU A 370 6.80 -12.47 -8.42
CA LEU A 370 5.87 -13.58 -8.56
C LEU A 370 6.47 -14.81 -7.87
N LEU A 371 5.69 -15.42 -6.99
CA LEU A 371 6.09 -16.54 -6.16
C LEU A 371 5.15 -17.74 -6.38
N THR A 372 5.71 -18.95 -6.30
CA THR A 372 4.94 -20.20 -6.18
C THR A 372 5.03 -20.72 -4.76
N ARG A 373 3.90 -21.04 -4.13
CA ARG A 373 3.86 -21.66 -2.80
C ARG A 373 4.34 -23.11 -2.87
N ASN A 374 5.38 -23.44 -2.11
CA ASN A 374 5.97 -24.77 -2.02
C ASN A 374 5.05 -25.74 -1.26
N GLY A 375 5.23 -27.05 -1.52
CA GLY A 375 4.41 -28.16 -1.01
C GLY A 375 4.27 -28.22 0.50
#